data_AF-A0A7Z2K806-F1
#
_entry.id   AF-A0A7Z2K806-F1
#
_cell.length_a   1.000
_cell.length_b   1.000
_cell.length_c   1.000
_cell.angle_alpha   90.00
_cell.angle_beta   90.00
_cell.angle_gamma   90.00
#
_symmetry.space_group_name_H-M   'P 1'
#
loop_
_entity.id
_entity.type
_entity.pdbx_description
1 polymer ?
#
loop_
_entity_poly.entity_id
_entity_poly.type
_entity_poly.pdbx_seq_one_letter_code
_entity_poly.pdbx_strand_id
1 'polypeptide(L)'
;MMNSIQRHKFTLSKNNRDKYNEFCLFVNSSNIDTEAKNKLKDEILDHLIEGEKHGKTFDDLFSENPREYSQQLIDMLPKATFKTKVRFFLSVIFISIIINIPILFFSDSASEFLFTLVSFPLLAGVLSLLCFRIFKVTVFKNSFKYIIAIILVIQLISIVYVYFKNAII
;
A
#
# COMPACT_ATOMS: atom_id res chain seq x y z
N MET A 1 -4.30 13.53 13.17
CA MET A 1 -4.14 13.66 14.63
C MET A 1 -4.10 12.24 15.20
N MET A 2 -3.02 11.83 15.87
CA MET A 2 -2.86 10.46 16.38
C MET A 2 -3.85 10.24 17.54
N ASN A 3 -4.74 9.24 17.42
CA ASN A 3 -5.71 8.91 18.47
C ASN A 3 -5.00 8.52 19.79
N SER A 4 -5.58 8.81 20.95
CA SER A 4 -4.98 8.50 22.26
C SER A 4 -4.68 7.01 22.42
N ILE A 5 -5.55 6.15 21.89
CA ILE A 5 -5.42 4.69 21.88
C ILE A 5 -4.16 4.25 21.12
N GLN A 6 -3.87 4.86 19.97
CA GLN A 6 -2.70 4.54 19.14
C GLN A 6 -1.35 4.89 19.84
N ARG A 7 -1.35 5.82 20.80
CA ARG A 7 -0.17 6.12 21.62
C ARG A 7 0.13 5.04 22.66
N HIS A 8 -0.89 4.29 23.09
CA HIS A 8 -0.72 3.20 24.05
C HIS A 8 -0.22 1.91 23.41
N LYS A 9 -0.17 1.82 22.08
CA LYS A 9 0.49 0.71 21.37
C LYS A 9 1.94 0.47 21.80
N PHE A 10 2.64 1.52 22.25
CA PHE A 10 4.02 1.40 22.73
C PHE A 10 4.15 0.74 24.11
N THR A 11 3.05 0.54 24.83
CA THR A 11 3.04 -0.17 26.12
C THR A 11 2.86 -1.67 25.97
N LEU A 12 2.53 -2.16 24.77
CA LEU A 12 2.43 -3.59 24.46
C LEU A 12 3.81 -4.24 24.42
N SER A 13 3.89 -5.51 24.83
CA SER A 13 5.06 -6.35 24.62
C SER A 13 5.37 -6.50 23.13
N LYS A 14 6.63 -6.81 22.83
CA LYS A 14 7.10 -6.99 21.45
C LYS A 14 6.27 -8.02 20.68
N ASN A 15 5.92 -9.14 21.31
CA ASN A 15 5.14 -10.22 20.69
C ASN A 15 3.73 -9.74 20.28
N ASN A 16 2.97 -9.16 21.21
CA ASN A 16 1.62 -8.68 20.95
C ASN A 16 1.62 -7.52 19.95
N ARG A 17 2.60 -6.61 20.05
CA ARG A 17 2.74 -5.49 19.12
C ARG A 17 3.02 -5.96 17.69
N ASP A 18 3.88 -6.97 17.52
CA ASP A 18 4.24 -7.48 16.20
C ASP A 18 3.07 -8.22 15.54
N LYS A 19 2.28 -8.99 16.31
CA LYS A 19 1.03 -9.60 15.80
C LYS A 19 -0.05 -8.59 15.47
N TYR A 20 -0.23 -7.56 16.31
CA TYR A 20 -1.14 -6.45 16.01
C TYR A 20 -0.71 -5.67 14.75
N ASN A 21 0.59 -5.54 14.48
CA ASN A 21 1.08 -4.94 13.24
C ASN A 21 0.69 -5.78 12.02
N GLU A 22 0.83 -7.10 12.09
CA GLU A 22 0.42 -8.02 11.01
C GLU A 22 -1.09 -7.92 10.74
N PHE A 23 -1.90 -7.89 11.81
CA PHE A 23 -3.34 -7.62 11.72
C PHE A 23 -3.64 -6.29 11.00
N CYS A 24 -3.00 -5.19 11.42
CA CYS A 24 -3.19 -3.88 10.81
C CYS A 24 -2.84 -3.89 9.32
N LEU A 25 -1.76 -4.56 8.93
CA LEU A 25 -1.34 -4.69 7.53
C LEU A 25 -2.42 -5.43 6.71
N PHE A 26 -2.97 -6.51 7.25
CA PHE A 26 -4.02 -7.26 6.59
C PHE A 26 -5.31 -6.44 6.42
N VAL A 27 -5.77 -5.77 7.47
CA VAL A 27 -6.95 -4.87 7.41
C VAL A 27 -6.72 -3.74 6.41
N ASN A 28 -5.52 -3.16 6.38
CA ASN A 28 -5.19 -2.11 5.41
C ASN A 28 -5.21 -2.62 3.96
N SER A 29 -4.78 -3.86 3.72
CA SER A 29 -4.79 -4.49 2.39
C SER A 29 -6.20 -4.90 1.90
N SER A 30 -7.17 -4.95 2.81
CA SER A 30 -8.52 -5.42 2.53
C SER A 30 -9.43 -4.35 1.92
N ASN A 31 -10.46 -4.76 1.20
CA ASN A 31 -11.35 -3.84 0.47
C ASN A 31 -12.49 -3.30 1.34
N ILE A 32 -12.15 -2.68 2.47
CA ILE A 32 -13.10 -2.14 3.45
C ILE A 32 -13.00 -0.62 3.45
N ASP A 33 -14.11 0.04 3.79
CA ASP A 33 -14.11 1.47 4.03
C ASP A 33 -13.05 1.91 5.05
N THR A 34 -12.44 3.08 4.84
CA THR A 34 -11.34 3.58 5.67
C THR A 34 -11.76 3.85 7.11
N GLU A 35 -12.99 4.33 7.34
CA GLU A 35 -13.50 4.57 8.69
C GLU A 35 -13.71 3.25 9.42
N ALA A 36 -14.33 2.28 8.75
CA ALA A 36 -14.51 0.92 9.29
C ALA A 36 -13.17 0.24 9.61
N LYS A 37 -12.14 0.40 8.75
CA LYS A 37 -10.79 -0.08 9.04
C LYS A 37 -10.22 0.51 10.32
N ASN A 38 -10.37 1.82 10.51
CA ASN A 38 -9.79 2.51 11.66
C ASN A 38 -10.50 2.14 12.95
N LYS A 39 -11.84 2.06 12.93
CA LYS A 39 -12.63 1.57 14.06
C LYS A 39 -12.22 0.15 14.48
N LEU A 40 -12.13 -0.77 13.51
CA LEU A 40 -11.72 -2.15 13.78
C LEU A 40 -10.31 -2.22 14.39
N LYS A 41 -9.36 -1.44 13.88
CA LYS A 41 -7.99 -1.40 14.44
C LYS A 41 -7.97 -0.86 15.87
N ASP A 42 -8.72 0.20 16.15
CA ASP A 42 -8.79 0.79 17.49
C ASP A 42 -9.46 -0.18 18.49
N GLU A 43 -10.53 -0.89 18.09
CA GLU A 43 -11.22 -1.89 18.92
C GLU A 43 -10.32 -3.08 19.28
N ILE A 44 -9.63 -3.64 18.29
CA ILE A 44 -8.69 -4.76 18.51
C ILE A 44 -7.51 -4.32 19.38
N LEU A 45 -7.02 -3.08 19.20
CA LEU A 45 -5.94 -2.54 20.02
C LEU A 45 -6.38 -2.39 21.48
N ASP A 46 -7.59 -1.91 21.73
CA ASP A 46 -8.12 -1.72 23.07
C ASP A 46 -8.25 -3.07 23.81
N HIS A 47 -8.86 -4.07 23.14
CA HIS A 47 -8.97 -5.43 23.68
C HIS A 47 -7.62 -6.10 23.91
N LEU A 48 -6.64 -5.87 23.03
CA LEU A 48 -5.29 -6.40 23.19
C LEU A 48 -4.56 -5.77 24.38
N ILE A 49 -4.67 -4.46 24.57
CA ILE A 49 -4.07 -3.75 25.72
C ILE A 49 -4.66 -4.29 27.02
N GLU A 50 -5.99 -4.48 27.06
CA GLU A 50 -6.65 -4.96 28.27
C GLU A 50 -6.31 -6.43 28.58
N GLY A 51 -6.30 -7.28 27.57
CA GLY A 51 -5.91 -8.68 27.74
C GLY A 51 -4.44 -8.85 28.12
N GLU A 52 -3.54 -7.98 27.62
CA GLU A 52 -2.13 -8.02 27.99
C GLU A 52 -1.90 -7.64 29.46
N LYS A 53 -2.68 -6.72 30.04
CA LYS A 53 -2.65 -6.46 31.49
C LYS A 53 -2.99 -7.71 32.31
N HIS A 54 -3.73 -8.64 31.73
CA HIS A 54 -4.13 -9.92 32.34
C HIS A 54 -3.20 -11.08 31.94
N GLY A 55 -2.06 -10.78 31.28
CA GLY A 55 -1.09 -11.78 30.84
C GLY A 55 -1.50 -12.58 29.61
N LYS A 56 -2.54 -12.15 28.87
CA LYS A 56 -2.99 -12.82 27.65
C LYS A 56 -2.23 -12.31 26.42
N THR A 57 -1.94 -13.21 25.50
CA THR A 57 -1.34 -12.89 24.21
C THR A 57 -2.41 -12.60 23.14
N PHE A 58 -1.98 -12.06 22.00
CA PHE A 58 -2.86 -11.84 20.85
C PHE A 58 -3.62 -13.10 20.43
N ASP A 59 -2.96 -14.26 20.44
CA ASP A 59 -3.58 -15.53 20.04
C ASP A 59 -4.61 -16.02 21.05
N ASP A 60 -4.38 -15.76 22.34
CA ASP A 60 -5.30 -16.11 23.43
C ASP A 60 -6.61 -15.29 23.37
N LEU A 61 -6.58 -14.12 22.72
CA LEU A 61 -7.71 -13.19 22.63
C LEU A 61 -8.43 -13.27 21.29
N PHE A 62 -7.70 -13.46 20.19
CA PHE A 62 -8.19 -13.29 18.82
C PHE A 62 -8.01 -14.53 17.94
N SER A 63 -7.82 -15.70 18.56
CA SER A 63 -7.60 -17.02 17.93
C SER A 63 -6.15 -17.27 17.47
N GLU A 64 -5.73 -18.55 17.46
CA GLU A 64 -4.42 -19.02 16.97
C GLU A 64 -4.18 -18.70 15.48
N ASN A 65 -5.24 -18.43 14.72
CA ASN A 65 -5.16 -18.02 13.32
C ASN A 65 -5.67 -16.59 13.11
N PRO A 66 -4.81 -15.57 13.33
CA PRO A 66 -5.14 -14.16 13.17
C PRO A 66 -5.76 -13.83 11.81
N ARG A 67 -5.33 -14.52 10.75
CA ARG A 67 -5.79 -14.24 9.38
C ARG A 67 -7.23 -14.66 9.18
N GLU A 68 -7.60 -15.84 9.63
CA GLU A 68 -8.96 -16.36 9.46
C GLU A 68 -9.96 -15.53 10.29
N TYR A 69 -9.60 -15.23 11.54
CA TYR A 69 -10.38 -14.33 12.39
C TYR A 69 -10.53 -12.94 11.76
N SER A 70 -9.43 -12.37 11.27
CA SER A 70 -9.48 -11.08 10.58
C SER A 70 -10.34 -11.14 9.32
N GLN A 71 -10.27 -12.22 8.54
CA GLN A 71 -11.05 -12.35 7.32
C GLN A 71 -12.55 -12.35 7.61
N GLN A 72 -12.98 -13.05 8.68
CA GLN A 72 -14.36 -13.04 9.14
C GLN A 72 -14.83 -11.64 9.56
N LEU A 73 -14.02 -10.92 10.35
CA LEU A 73 -14.31 -9.54 10.75
C LEU A 73 -14.45 -8.61 9.53
N ILE A 74 -13.57 -8.78 8.56
CA ILE A 74 -13.54 -7.97 7.34
C ILE A 74 -14.75 -8.24 6.45
N ASP A 75 -15.22 -9.48 6.38
CA ASP A 75 -16.38 -9.85 5.58
C ASP A 75 -17.70 -9.30 6.16
N MET A 76 -17.74 -8.97 7.45
CA MET A 76 -18.87 -8.31 8.10
C MET A 76 -18.89 -6.78 7.90
N LEU A 77 -17.79 -6.18 7.41
CA LEU A 77 -17.67 -4.74 7.28
C LEU A 77 -18.06 -4.22 5.88
N PRO A 78 -18.59 -2.99 5.78
CA PRO A 78 -18.94 -2.39 4.50
C PRO A 78 -17.71 -2.24 3.60
N LYS A 79 -17.80 -2.81 2.40
CA LYS A 79 -16.70 -2.81 1.43
C LYS A 79 -16.49 -1.41 0.86
N ALA A 80 -15.22 -1.03 0.67
CA ALA A 80 -14.87 0.22 0.03
C ALA A 80 -15.46 0.28 -1.39
N THR A 81 -16.09 1.41 -1.71
CA THR A 81 -16.65 1.66 -3.03
C THR A 81 -15.55 1.77 -4.08
N PHE A 82 -15.82 1.23 -5.27
CA PHE A 82 -14.90 1.24 -6.42
C PHE A 82 -14.41 2.66 -6.78
N LYS A 83 -15.20 3.69 -6.45
CA LYS A 83 -14.87 5.11 -6.59
C LYS A 83 -13.53 5.50 -5.96
N THR A 84 -13.17 4.93 -4.80
CA THR A 84 -11.91 5.31 -4.11
C THR A 84 -10.68 4.79 -4.86
N LYS A 85 -10.76 3.58 -5.44
CA LYS A 85 -9.69 3.04 -6.30
C LYS A 85 -9.54 3.84 -7.58
N VAL A 86 -10.65 4.24 -8.20
CA VAL A 86 -10.66 5.07 -9.41
C VAL A 86 -10.07 6.46 -9.13
N ARG A 87 -10.45 7.10 -8.01
CA ARG A 87 -9.87 8.39 -7.61
C ARG A 87 -8.36 8.32 -7.39
N PHE A 88 -7.88 7.27 -6.72
CA PHE A 88 -6.43 7.06 -6.56
C PHE A 88 -5.73 6.91 -7.90
N PHE A 89 -6.25 6.08 -8.80
CA PHE A 89 -5.66 5.89 -10.13
C PHE A 89 -5.66 7.19 -10.96
N LEU A 90 -6.76 7.94 -10.95
CA LEU A 90 -6.82 9.27 -11.57
C LEU A 90 -5.78 10.22 -10.97
N SER A 91 -5.63 10.24 -9.64
CA SER A 91 -4.67 11.13 -8.97
C SER A 91 -3.23 10.83 -9.39
N VAL A 92 -2.86 9.54 -9.55
CA VAL A 92 -1.54 9.13 -10.03
C VAL A 92 -1.30 9.60 -11.46
N ILE A 93 -2.30 9.50 -12.33
CA ILE A 93 -2.22 9.99 -13.71
C ILE A 93 -2.03 11.52 -13.72
N PHE A 94 -2.84 12.26 -12.97
CA PHE A 94 -2.76 13.72 -12.90
C PHE A 94 -1.40 14.19 -12.36
N ILE A 95 -0.91 13.59 -11.29
CA ILE A 95 0.41 13.92 -10.71
C ILE A 95 1.52 13.63 -11.72
N SER A 96 1.43 12.49 -12.43
CA SER A 96 2.41 12.15 -13.47
C SER A 96 2.44 13.19 -14.57
N ILE A 97 1.29 13.69 -15.02
CA ILE A 97 1.22 14.76 -16.04
C ILE A 97 1.86 16.06 -15.51
N ILE A 98 1.53 16.47 -14.28
CA ILE A 98 2.07 17.70 -13.67
C ILE A 98 3.60 17.65 -13.54
N ILE A 99 4.16 16.51 -13.12
CA ILE A 99 5.62 16.32 -12.99
C ILE A 99 6.35 16.41 -14.32
N ASN A 100 5.67 16.13 -15.44
CA ASN A 100 6.25 16.23 -16.78
C ASN A 100 6.11 17.64 -17.40
N ILE A 101 5.38 18.57 -16.78
CA ILE A 101 5.27 19.96 -17.26
C ILE A 101 6.64 20.66 -17.39
N PRO A 102 7.62 20.51 -16.47
CA PRO A 102 8.95 21.08 -16.63
C PRO A 102 9.68 20.62 -17.90
N ILE A 103 9.36 19.44 -18.43
CA ILE A 103 9.96 18.90 -19.66
C ILE A 103 9.55 19.73 -20.89
N LEU A 104 8.42 20.47 -20.85
CA LEU A 104 8.07 21.45 -21.91
C LEU A 104 9.18 22.47 -22.16
N PHE A 105 9.96 22.82 -21.13
CA PHE A 105 11.00 23.85 -21.22
C PHE A 105 12.34 23.29 -21.74
N PHE A 106 12.49 21.96 -21.82
CA PHE A 106 13.73 21.28 -22.22
C PHE A 106 13.59 20.43 -23.49
N SER A 107 12.39 20.29 -24.06
CA SER A 107 12.17 19.53 -25.30
C SER A 107 12.46 20.39 -26.52
N ASP A 108 13.39 19.94 -27.37
CA ASP A 108 13.77 20.63 -28.62
C ASP A 108 12.72 20.49 -29.73
N SER A 109 11.81 19.51 -29.63
CA SER A 109 10.78 19.25 -30.63
C SER A 109 9.40 18.92 -30.04
N ALA A 110 8.34 19.34 -30.75
CA ALA A 110 6.95 19.08 -30.34
C ALA A 110 6.60 17.57 -30.36
N SER A 111 7.26 16.79 -31.22
CA SER A 111 7.11 15.33 -31.28
C SER A 111 7.63 14.64 -30.02
N GLU A 112 8.78 15.07 -29.50
CA GLU A 112 9.37 14.51 -28.27
C GLU A 112 8.50 14.79 -27.04
N PHE A 113 7.91 15.97 -27.01
CA PHE A 113 6.97 16.37 -25.97
C PHE A 113 5.74 15.46 -25.97
N LEU A 114 5.07 15.29 -27.13
CA LEU A 114 3.88 14.44 -27.23
C LEU A 114 4.17 12.98 -26.89
N PHE A 115 5.33 12.46 -27.31
CA PHE A 115 5.75 11.10 -26.99
C PHE A 115 5.97 10.92 -25.48
N THR A 116 6.64 11.86 -24.82
CA THR A 116 6.92 11.81 -23.37
C THR A 116 5.64 11.96 -22.55
N LEU A 117 4.73 12.86 -22.97
CA LEU A 117 3.47 13.12 -22.28
C LEU A 117 2.53 11.91 -22.27
N VAL A 118 2.57 11.06 -23.30
CA VAL A 118 1.73 9.85 -23.39
C VAL A 118 2.43 8.64 -22.78
N SER A 119 3.71 8.42 -23.09
CA SER A 119 4.41 7.19 -22.71
C SER A 119 4.74 7.11 -21.22
N PHE A 120 5.11 8.23 -20.58
CA PHE A 120 5.47 8.25 -19.17
C PHE A 120 4.28 7.95 -18.22
N PRO A 121 3.10 8.57 -18.37
CA PRO A 121 1.93 8.24 -17.54
C PRO A 121 1.43 6.81 -17.76
N LEU A 122 1.52 6.29 -18.98
CA LEU A 122 1.17 4.90 -19.30
C LEU A 122 2.09 3.94 -18.54
N LEU A 123 3.41 4.16 -18.61
CA LEU A 123 4.40 3.36 -17.90
C LEU A 123 4.22 3.44 -16.38
N ALA A 124 4.01 4.65 -15.84
CA ALA A 124 3.76 4.88 -14.43
C ALA A 124 2.49 4.18 -13.94
N GLY A 125 1.42 4.19 -14.74
CA GLY A 125 0.18 3.48 -14.45
C GLY A 125 0.37 1.96 -14.39
N VAL A 126 1.09 1.38 -15.35
CA VAL A 126 1.41 -0.05 -15.39
C VAL A 126 2.27 -0.46 -14.19
N LEU A 127 3.32 0.32 -13.88
CA LEU A 127 4.17 0.10 -12.72
C LEU A 127 3.39 0.19 -11.40
N SER A 128 2.51 1.17 -11.27
CA SER A 128 1.64 1.32 -10.10
C SER A 128 0.73 0.10 -9.90
N LEU A 129 0.14 -0.43 -10.98
CA LEU A 129 -0.67 -1.65 -10.93
C LEU A 129 0.14 -2.89 -10.54
N LEU A 130 1.35 -3.04 -11.10
CA LEU A 130 2.26 -4.14 -10.76
C LEU A 130 2.70 -4.06 -9.29
N CYS A 131 3.06 -2.86 -8.81
CA CYS A 131 3.36 -2.61 -7.41
C CYS A 131 2.18 -2.98 -6.51
N PHE A 132 0.95 -2.62 -6.87
CA PHE A 132 -0.24 -2.95 -6.09
C PHE A 132 -0.49 -4.47 -6.03
N ARG A 133 -0.29 -5.17 -7.14
CA ARG A 133 -0.40 -6.64 -7.24
C ARG A 133 0.65 -7.33 -6.38
N ILE A 134 1.91 -6.90 -6.50
CA ILE A 134 3.04 -7.50 -5.78
C ILE A 134 2.97 -7.17 -4.29
N PHE A 135 2.60 -5.95 -3.90
CA PHE A 135 2.43 -5.57 -2.49
C PHE A 135 1.45 -6.51 -1.79
N LYS A 136 0.34 -6.87 -2.45
CA LYS A 136 -0.64 -7.82 -1.89
C LYS A 136 -0.07 -9.23 -1.66
N VAL A 137 0.91 -9.66 -2.47
CA VAL A 137 1.57 -10.97 -2.38
C VAL A 137 2.74 -10.95 -1.40
N THR A 138 3.53 -9.88 -1.41
CA THR A 138 4.77 -9.72 -0.65
C THR A 138 4.52 -9.42 0.83
N VAL A 139 3.42 -8.75 1.19
CA VAL A 139 3.11 -8.39 2.59
C VAL A 139 3.03 -9.61 3.52
N PHE A 140 2.75 -10.81 2.99
CA PHE A 140 2.66 -12.03 3.78
C PHE A 140 3.93 -12.87 3.86
N LYS A 141 4.95 -12.54 3.05
CA LYS A 141 6.25 -13.20 3.10
C LYS A 141 7.26 -12.13 3.45
N ASN A 142 7.56 -12.02 4.75
CA ASN A 142 8.60 -11.14 5.29
C ASN A 142 9.97 -11.52 4.70
N SER A 143 10.23 -11.10 3.48
CA SER A 143 11.42 -11.47 2.73
C SER A 143 11.85 -10.24 1.94
N PHE A 144 12.84 -9.56 2.51
CA PHE A 144 13.59 -8.44 1.94
C PHE A 144 13.98 -8.66 0.46
N LYS A 145 14.15 -9.93 0.06
CA LYS A 145 14.39 -10.38 -1.32
C LYS A 145 13.36 -9.85 -2.35
N TYR A 146 12.08 -9.76 -1.99
CA TYR A 146 11.05 -9.28 -2.90
C TYR A 146 11.09 -7.75 -3.07
N ILE A 147 11.52 -7.02 -2.04
CA ILE A 147 11.72 -5.56 -2.11
C ILE A 147 12.89 -5.24 -3.05
N ILE A 148 14.01 -5.97 -2.93
CA ILE A 148 15.15 -5.83 -3.84
C ILE A 148 14.76 -6.14 -5.29
N ALA A 149 14.00 -7.22 -5.52
CA ALA A 149 13.53 -7.58 -6.85
C ALA A 149 12.67 -6.47 -7.50
N ILE A 150 11.83 -5.78 -6.72
CA ILE A 150 11.03 -4.65 -7.21
C ILE A 150 11.91 -3.48 -7.63
N ILE A 151 12.91 -3.12 -6.82
CA ILE A 151 13.84 -2.03 -7.14
C ILE A 151 14.59 -2.33 -8.44
N LEU A 152 15.06 -3.57 -8.63
CA LEU A 152 15.76 -3.98 -9.84
C LEU A 152 14.86 -3.95 -11.08
N VAL A 153 13.60 -4.36 -10.96
CA VAL A 153 12.63 -4.31 -12.07
C VAL A 153 12.32 -2.87 -12.46
N ILE A 154 12.15 -1.97 -11.48
CA ILE A 154 11.95 -0.54 -11.74
C ILE A 154 13.17 0.05 -12.46
N GLN A 155 14.39 -0.29 -12.04
CA GLN A 155 15.61 0.17 -12.70
C GLN A 155 15.73 -0.34 -14.14
N LEU A 156 15.43 -1.62 -14.40
CA LEU A 156 15.45 -2.19 -15.74
C LEU A 156 14.44 -1.52 -16.67
N ILE A 157 13.22 -1.27 -16.17
CA ILE A 157 12.17 -0.60 -16.95
C ILE A 157 12.56 0.85 -17.28
N SER A 158 13.19 1.57 -16.35
CA SER A 158 13.73 2.92 -16.61
C SER A 158 14.84 2.92 -17.66
N ILE A 159 15.75 1.94 -17.63
CA ILE A 159 16.83 1.81 -18.63
C ILE A 159 16.24 1.52 -20.02
N VAL A 160 15.27 0.60 -20.10
CA VAL A 160 14.58 0.28 -21.35
C VAL A 160 13.84 1.50 -21.90
N TYR A 161 13.18 2.29 -21.04
CA TYR A 161 12.52 3.53 -21.44
C TYR A 161 13.49 4.56 -22.04
N VAL A 162 14.63 4.79 -21.39
CA VAL A 162 15.67 5.71 -21.90
C VAL A 162 16.23 5.22 -23.23
N TYR A 163 16.45 3.92 -23.38
CA TYR A 163 16.94 3.32 -24.62
C TYR A 163 15.95 3.48 -25.77
N PHE A 164 14.65 3.21 -25.54
CA PHE A 164 13.61 3.40 -26.55
C PHE A 164 13.42 4.87 -26.91
N LYS A 165 13.49 5.79 -25.93
CA LYS A 165 13.45 7.23 -26.18
C LYS A 165 14.57 7.66 -27.14
N ASN A 166 15.80 7.24 -26.88
CA ASN A 166 16.96 7.58 -27.71
C ASN A 166 17.01 6.84 -29.06
N ALA A 167 16.21 5.80 -29.27
CA ALA A 167 16.16 5.05 -30.53
C ALA A 167 15.06 5.55 -31.49
N ILE A 168 14.06 6.26 -30.97
CA ILE A 168 12.92 6.80 -31.73
C ILE A 168 13.11 8.27 -32.12
N ILE A 169 13.94 9.00 -31.36
CA ILE A 169 14.36 10.39 -31.60
C ILE A 169 15.74 10.38 -32.25
#